data_AF-A0A090W5V5-F1
#
_entry.id   AF-A0A090W5V5-F1
#
_cell.length_a   1.000
_cell.length_b   1.000
_cell.length_c   1.000
_cell.angle_alpha   90.00
_cell.angle_beta   90.00
_cell.angle_gamma   90.00
#
_symmetry.space_group_name_H-M   'P 1'
#
loop_
_entity.id
_entity.type
_entity.pdbx_description
1 polymer ?
#
loop_
_entity_poly.entity_id
_entity_poly.type
_entity_poly.pdbx_seq_one_letter_code
_entity_poly.pdbx_strand_id
1 'polypeptide(L)'
;MDFSAKGSLFDFNIGYMGTIILGISFVLLGALVMFNSDEAFSSSATIFAAQLIEMYTSNFGNWAYVIIGVAAFTTMFSTTLTTLDASPRSMDRTSELLLNKTFKFGYLFWIILLCLGTVYIFLFLGSEMGLLVKIATILSFITAPFYAIINYILISGRFTPRAWRPNKYLHILSWLGILFLLGFSLWYLTTL
;
A
#
# COMPACT_ATOMS: atom_id res chain seq x y z
N MET A 1 -22.74 13.51 3.94
CA MET A 1 -22.77 12.07 4.26
C MET A 1 -22.31 11.94 5.69
N ASP A 2 -23.23 11.69 6.62
CA ASP A 2 -22.87 11.38 8.00
C ASP A 2 -22.30 9.97 8.05
N PHE A 3 -20.97 9.85 8.10
CA PHE A 3 -20.31 8.57 8.28
C PHE A 3 -20.48 8.11 9.73
N SER A 4 -21.40 7.19 9.97
CA SER A 4 -21.47 6.47 11.24
C SER A 4 -20.23 5.58 11.37
N ALA A 5 -19.61 5.56 12.54
CA ALA A 5 -18.46 4.69 12.83
C ALA A 5 -18.73 3.22 12.49
N LYS A 6 -19.97 2.75 12.67
CA LYS A 6 -20.39 1.40 12.28
C LYS A 6 -20.34 1.18 10.77
N GLY A 7 -20.75 2.19 9.98
CA GLY A 7 -20.69 2.15 8.53
C GLY A 7 -19.25 2.14 8.02
N SER A 8 -18.38 2.99 8.59
CA SER A 8 -16.95 3.02 8.25
C SER A 8 -16.24 1.70 8.60
N LEU A 9 -16.55 1.09 9.74
CA LEU A 9 -16.00 -0.21 10.12
C LEU A 9 -16.48 -1.34 9.20
N PHE A 10 -17.74 -1.29 8.75
CA PHE A 10 -18.27 -2.28 7.82
C PHE A 10 -17.57 -2.20 6.46
N ASP A 11 -17.43 -1.00 5.90
CA ASP A 11 -16.72 -0.74 4.65
C ASP A 11 -15.25 -1.20 4.75
N PHE A 12 -14.57 -0.84 5.85
CA PHE A 12 -13.20 -1.29 6.12
C PHE A 12 -13.08 -2.82 6.18
N ASN A 13 -14.02 -3.51 6.84
CA ASN A 13 -13.99 -4.97 6.95
C ASN A 13 -14.23 -5.67 5.61
N ILE A 14 -15.11 -5.14 4.75
CA ILE A 14 -15.30 -5.66 3.39
C ILE A 14 -14.00 -5.49 2.60
N GLY A 15 -13.41 -4.29 2.63
CA GLY A 15 -12.14 -4.02 1.96
C GLY A 15 -11.05 -4.97 2.44
N TYR A 16 -10.92 -5.15 3.76
CA TYR A 16 -9.92 -6.02 4.37
C TYR A 16 -10.12 -7.52 4.02
N MET A 17 -11.37 -7.99 3.97
CA MET A 17 -11.63 -9.36 3.53
C MET A 17 -11.34 -9.54 2.04
N GLY A 18 -11.67 -8.54 1.22
CA GLY A 18 -11.31 -8.50 -0.20
C GLY A 18 -9.81 -8.58 -0.43
N THR A 19 -9.00 -7.85 0.35
CA THR A 19 -7.54 -7.89 0.23
C THR A 19 -6.95 -9.24 0.65
N ILE A 20 -7.50 -9.90 1.67
CA ILE A 20 -7.08 -11.27 2.04
C ILE A 20 -7.32 -12.24 0.89
N ILE A 21 -8.53 -12.22 0.31
CA ILE A 21 -8.89 -13.10 -0.81
C ILE A 21 -7.96 -12.85 -2.00
N LEU A 22 -7.76 -11.57 -2.38
CA LEU A 22 -6.85 -11.21 -3.46
C LEU A 22 -5.40 -11.63 -3.18
N GLY A 23 -4.92 -11.45 -1.95
CA GLY A 23 -3.58 -11.87 -1.54
C GLY A 23 -3.37 -13.38 -1.72
N ILE A 24 -4.34 -14.20 -1.27
CA ILE A 24 -4.31 -15.65 -1.47
C ILE A 24 -4.33 -15.97 -2.97
N SER A 25 -5.18 -15.31 -3.76
CA SER A 25 -5.24 -15.50 -5.21
C SER A 25 -3.92 -15.19 -5.92
N PHE A 26 -3.21 -14.12 -5.53
CA PHE A 26 -1.89 -13.81 -6.09
C PHE A 26 -0.81 -14.82 -5.70
N VAL A 27 -0.85 -15.36 -4.47
CA VAL A 27 0.05 -16.45 -4.07
C VAL A 27 -0.22 -17.71 -4.89
N LEU A 28 -1.50 -18.06 -5.10
CA LEU A 28 -1.89 -19.20 -5.92
C LEU A 28 -1.51 -19.01 -7.40
N LEU A 29 -1.67 -17.80 -7.94
CA LEU A 29 -1.21 -17.47 -9.28
C LEU A 29 0.30 -17.68 -9.42
N GLY A 30 1.09 -17.18 -8.47
CA GLY A 30 2.52 -17.40 -8.43
C GLY A 30 2.88 -18.90 -8.36
N ALA A 31 2.17 -19.67 -7.55
CA ALA A 31 2.45 -21.09 -7.35
C ALA A 31 1.97 -22.01 -8.49
N LEU A 32 0.85 -21.69 -9.15
CA LEU A 32 0.20 -22.56 -10.13
C LEU A 32 0.46 -22.17 -11.58
N VAL A 33 0.64 -20.88 -11.85
CA VAL A 33 0.81 -20.36 -13.22
C VAL A 33 2.27 -19.98 -13.49
N MET A 34 2.92 -19.34 -12.52
CA MET A 34 4.29 -18.83 -12.71
C MET A 34 5.39 -19.80 -12.27
N PHE A 35 5.12 -20.67 -11.30
CA PHE A 35 6.11 -21.62 -10.83
C PHE A 35 6.43 -22.64 -11.95
N ASN A 36 7.70 -22.76 -12.33
CA ASN A 36 8.20 -23.49 -13.51
C ASN A 36 7.80 -22.91 -14.88
N SER A 37 7.32 -21.66 -14.97
CA SER A 37 7.28 -20.97 -16.26
C SER A 37 8.69 -20.48 -16.62
N ASP A 38 9.12 -20.68 -17.87
CA ASP A 38 10.38 -20.10 -18.39
C ASP A 38 10.30 -18.57 -18.59
N GLU A 39 9.13 -17.98 -18.34
CA GLU A 39 8.85 -16.54 -18.44
C GLU A 39 9.37 -15.78 -17.21
N ALA A 40 10.35 -14.91 -17.43
CA ALA A 40 10.80 -13.93 -16.44
C ALA A 40 10.14 -12.58 -16.70
N PHE A 41 9.68 -11.94 -15.63
CA PHE A 41 9.20 -10.56 -15.74
C PHE A 41 10.33 -9.60 -16.12
N SER A 42 10.03 -8.73 -17.07
CA SER A 42 10.91 -7.64 -17.45
C SER A 42 11.11 -6.69 -16.27
N SER A 43 12.32 -6.14 -16.16
CA SER A 43 12.60 -5.08 -15.21
C SER A 43 11.98 -3.73 -15.62
N SER A 44 11.50 -3.59 -16.86
CA SER A 44 10.80 -2.39 -17.33
C SER A 44 9.34 -2.37 -16.89
N ALA A 45 8.89 -1.25 -16.31
CA ALA A 45 7.51 -0.96 -15.95
C ALA A 45 6.47 -1.26 -17.03
N THR A 46 6.71 -0.75 -18.24
CA THR A 46 5.76 -0.85 -19.34
C THR A 46 5.64 -2.28 -19.85
N ILE A 47 6.78 -2.97 -19.95
CA ILE A 47 6.82 -4.36 -20.42
C ILE A 47 6.21 -5.28 -19.37
N PHE A 48 6.52 -5.08 -18.09
CA PHE A 48 5.91 -5.82 -16.99
C PHE A 48 4.38 -5.74 -17.02
N ALA A 49 3.82 -4.55 -17.19
CA ALA A 49 2.37 -4.38 -17.28
C ALA A 49 1.74 -5.14 -18.47
N ALA A 50 2.40 -5.11 -19.63
CA ALA A 50 1.97 -5.86 -20.80
C ALA A 50 2.03 -7.38 -20.58
N GLN A 51 3.14 -7.88 -20.02
CA GLN A 51 3.32 -9.30 -19.67
C GLN A 51 2.24 -9.79 -18.69
N LEU A 52 1.85 -8.96 -17.72
CA LEU A 52 0.83 -9.29 -16.75
C LEU A 52 -0.55 -9.46 -17.41
N ILE A 53 -0.93 -8.54 -18.31
CA ILE A 53 -2.18 -8.63 -19.07
C ILE A 53 -2.16 -9.83 -20.02
N GLU A 54 -1.04 -10.05 -20.71
CA GLU A 54 -0.88 -11.15 -21.67
C GLU A 54 -0.94 -12.52 -20.99
N MET A 55 -0.26 -12.69 -19.85
CA MET A 55 -0.30 -13.91 -19.05
C MET A 55 -1.74 -14.28 -18.65
N TYR A 56 -2.53 -13.31 -18.20
CA TYR A 56 -3.93 -13.61 -17.89
C TYR A 56 -4.78 -13.85 -19.13
N THR A 57 -4.50 -13.13 -20.22
CA THR A 57 -5.22 -13.30 -21.50
C THR A 57 -4.96 -14.68 -22.11
N SER A 58 -3.74 -15.20 -22.04
CA SER A 58 -3.40 -16.53 -22.54
C SER A 58 -4.07 -17.65 -21.74
N ASN A 59 -4.26 -17.46 -20.43
CA ASN A 59 -4.92 -18.42 -19.55
C ASN A 59 -6.45 -18.40 -19.64
N PHE A 60 -7.08 -17.20 -19.74
CA PHE A 60 -8.54 -17.06 -19.74
C PHE A 60 -9.17 -16.88 -21.13
N GLY A 61 -8.36 -16.54 -22.15
CA GLY A 61 -8.78 -16.27 -23.53
C GLY A 61 -8.92 -14.78 -23.85
N ASN A 62 -9.01 -14.46 -25.15
CA ASN A 62 -8.97 -13.08 -25.67
C ASN A 62 -10.05 -12.14 -25.11
N TRP A 63 -11.21 -12.66 -24.69
CA TRP A 63 -12.28 -11.85 -24.09
C TRP A 63 -11.86 -11.21 -22.76
N ALA A 64 -10.94 -11.87 -22.03
CA ALA A 64 -10.47 -11.40 -20.73
C ALA A 64 -9.56 -10.17 -20.86
N TYR A 65 -8.89 -9.98 -22.00
CA TYR A 65 -7.94 -8.89 -22.25
C TYR A 65 -8.50 -7.52 -21.85
N VAL A 66 -9.71 -7.20 -22.34
CA VAL A 66 -10.35 -5.90 -22.07
C VAL A 66 -10.68 -5.76 -20.59
N ILE A 67 -11.18 -6.82 -19.95
CA ILE A 67 -11.56 -6.80 -18.53
C ILE A 67 -10.33 -6.59 -17.64
N ILE A 68 -9.25 -7.33 -17.91
CA ILE A 68 -8.00 -7.24 -17.16
C ILE A 68 -7.32 -5.90 -17.40
N GLY A 69 -7.31 -5.40 -18.63
CA GLY A 69 -6.76 -4.09 -18.97
C GLY A 69 -7.47 -2.96 -18.21
N VAL A 70 -8.81 -2.97 -18.18
CA VAL A 70 -9.60 -1.98 -17.42
C VAL A 70 -9.36 -2.14 -15.92
N ALA A 71 -9.30 -3.36 -15.40
CA ALA A 71 -9.04 -3.61 -13.99
C ALA A 71 -7.64 -3.12 -13.57
N ALA A 72 -6.61 -3.43 -14.36
CA ALA A 72 -5.24 -3.00 -14.12
C ALA A 72 -5.12 -1.47 -14.19
N PHE A 73 -5.71 -0.84 -15.21
CA PHE A 73 -5.75 0.62 -15.33
C PHE A 73 -6.43 1.27 -14.13
N THR A 74 -7.62 0.80 -13.76
CA THR A 74 -8.40 1.37 -12.64
C THR A 74 -7.64 1.22 -11.33
N THR A 75 -6.98 0.08 -11.10
CA THR A 75 -6.15 -0.17 -9.90
C THR A 75 -4.98 0.80 -9.82
N MET A 76 -4.21 0.95 -10.90
CA MET A 76 -3.07 1.88 -10.95
C MET A 76 -3.53 3.34 -10.83
N PHE A 77 -4.59 3.71 -11.53
CA PHE A 77 -5.16 5.06 -11.47
C PHE A 77 -5.65 5.43 -10.06
N SER A 78 -6.32 4.50 -9.36
CA SER A 78 -6.74 4.72 -7.97
C SER A 78 -5.56 4.94 -7.02
N THR A 79 -4.44 4.26 -7.27
CA THR A 79 -3.20 4.43 -6.51
C THR A 79 -2.63 5.83 -6.75
N THR A 80 -2.62 6.31 -8.00
CA THR A 80 -2.21 7.67 -8.35
C THR A 80 -3.06 8.73 -7.65
N LEU A 81 -4.39 8.55 -7.57
CA LEU A 81 -5.26 9.47 -6.84
C LEU A 81 -4.93 9.48 -5.33
N THR A 82 -4.71 8.29 -4.75
CA THR A 82 -4.37 8.17 -3.34
C THR A 82 -3.03 8.86 -3.04
N THR A 83 -2.01 8.68 -3.89
CA THR A 83 -0.68 9.24 -3.66
C THR A 83 -0.55 10.72 -4.00
N LEU A 84 -1.26 11.22 -5.02
CA LEU A 84 -1.14 12.61 -5.47
C LEU A 84 -2.23 13.55 -4.95
N ASP A 85 -3.32 13.04 -4.36
CA ASP A 85 -4.34 13.89 -3.72
C ASP A 85 -4.44 13.63 -2.21
N ALA A 86 -4.68 12.39 -1.80
CA ALA A 86 -4.88 12.09 -0.38
C ALA A 86 -3.60 12.26 0.45
N SER A 87 -2.45 11.81 -0.05
CA SER A 87 -1.17 11.96 0.67
C SER A 87 -0.79 13.43 0.92
N PRO A 88 -0.81 14.36 -0.06
CA PRO A 88 -0.55 15.77 0.21
C PRO A 88 -1.45 16.38 1.28
N ARG A 89 -2.74 16.04 1.32
CA ARG A 89 -3.66 16.52 2.36
C ARG A 89 -3.25 16.01 3.75
N SER A 90 -2.90 14.73 3.86
CA SER A 90 -2.44 14.14 5.11
C SER A 90 -1.09 14.72 5.56
N MET A 91 -0.17 14.95 4.62
CA MET A 91 1.16 15.49 4.89
C MET A 91 1.12 16.95 5.29
N ASP A 92 0.27 17.76 4.65
CA ASP A 92 0.01 19.14 5.05
C ASP A 92 -0.46 19.19 6.51
N ARG A 93 -1.52 18.44 6.83
CA ARG A 93 -2.05 18.41 8.20
C ARG A 93 -1.03 17.91 9.21
N THR A 94 -0.24 16.90 8.85
CA THR A 94 0.83 16.38 9.71
C THR A 94 1.90 17.44 9.95
N SER A 95 2.29 18.18 8.92
CA SER A 95 3.27 19.28 9.01
C SER A 95 2.79 20.40 9.92
N GLU A 96 1.51 20.77 9.82
CA GLU A 96 0.92 21.78 10.68
C GLU A 96 0.94 21.39 12.15
N LEU A 97 0.63 20.11 12.44
CA LEU A 97 0.62 19.58 13.80
C LEU A 97 2.03 19.48 14.39
N LEU A 98 3.02 19.05 13.60
CA LEU A 98 4.41 18.91 14.06
C LEU A 98 5.09 20.26 14.29
N LEU A 99 4.82 21.25 13.43
CA LEU A 99 5.43 22.57 13.51
C LEU A 99 4.57 23.60 14.26
N ASN A 100 3.38 23.18 14.73
CA ASN A 100 2.39 24.02 15.38
C ASN A 100 2.11 25.33 14.60
N LYS A 101 2.05 25.23 13.27
CA LYS A 101 1.93 26.37 12.35
C LYS A 101 1.09 25.99 11.14
N THR A 102 0.17 26.85 10.75
CA THR A 102 -0.65 26.65 9.54
C THR A 102 0.09 27.11 8.29
N PHE A 103 -0.01 26.37 7.20
CA PHE A 103 0.61 26.71 5.92
C PHE A 103 -0.44 27.03 4.87
N LYS A 104 -0.50 28.30 4.43
CA LYS A 104 -1.47 28.74 3.41
C LYS A 104 -1.41 27.92 2.11
N PHE A 105 -0.23 27.42 1.75
CA PHE A 105 0.01 26.64 0.53
C PHE A 105 0.60 25.25 0.83
N GLY A 106 0.33 24.68 2.00
CA GLY A 106 0.92 23.41 2.42
C GLY A 106 0.55 22.23 1.51
N TYR A 107 -0.74 22.06 1.20
CA TYR A 107 -1.19 21.10 0.19
C TYR A 107 -0.47 21.27 -1.15
N LEU A 108 -0.39 22.51 -1.66
CA LEU A 108 0.25 22.82 -2.94
C LEU A 108 1.75 22.47 -2.92
N PHE A 109 2.43 22.75 -1.81
CA PHE A 109 3.82 22.36 -1.62
C PHE A 109 3.98 20.84 -1.71
N TRP A 110 3.17 20.07 -0.98
CA TRP A 110 3.27 18.61 -0.95
C TRP A 110 2.93 17.95 -2.27
N ILE A 111 1.88 18.39 -2.98
CA ILE A 111 1.55 17.82 -4.29
C ILE A 111 2.63 18.12 -5.33
N ILE A 112 3.21 19.33 -5.34
CA ILE A 112 4.33 19.67 -6.23
C ILE A 112 5.55 18.81 -5.89
N LEU A 113 5.87 18.66 -4.61
CA LEU A 113 6.99 17.84 -4.15
C LEU A 113 6.84 16.38 -4.59
N LEU A 114 5.65 15.78 -4.41
CA LEU A 114 5.40 14.39 -4.82
C LEU A 114 5.40 14.22 -6.34
N CYS A 115 4.85 15.19 -7.08
CA CYS A 115 4.86 15.16 -8.55
C CYS A 115 6.30 15.24 -9.09
N LEU A 116 7.10 16.21 -8.60
CA LEU A 116 8.50 16.34 -8.98
C LEU A 116 9.32 15.11 -8.58
N GLY A 117 9.09 14.55 -7.39
CA GLY A 117 9.73 13.31 -6.95
C GLY A 117 9.38 12.12 -7.86
N THR A 118 8.12 12.02 -8.28
CA THR A 118 7.66 10.96 -9.20
C THR A 118 8.33 11.12 -10.58
N VAL A 119 8.37 12.33 -11.13
CA VAL A 119 9.05 12.61 -12.40
C VAL A 119 10.54 12.34 -12.30
N TYR A 120 11.18 12.70 -11.18
CA TYR A 120 12.58 12.41 -10.93
C TYR A 120 12.86 10.91 -10.92
N ILE A 121 12.07 10.13 -10.17
CA ILE A 121 12.20 8.66 -10.16
C ILE A 121 11.97 8.09 -11.56
N PHE A 122 10.97 8.59 -12.29
CA PHE A 122 10.68 8.12 -13.64
C PHE A 122 11.85 8.37 -14.62
N LEU A 123 12.42 9.57 -14.63
CA LEU A 123 13.48 9.94 -15.56
C LEU A 123 14.86 9.37 -15.18
N PHE A 124 15.19 9.31 -13.88
CA PHE A 124 16.55 8.98 -13.43
C PHE A 124 16.71 7.55 -12.88
N LEU A 125 15.64 6.91 -12.39
CA LEU A 125 15.66 5.49 -11.96
C LEU A 125 15.18 4.54 -13.07
N GLY A 126 14.99 5.05 -14.29
CA GLY A 126 14.76 4.26 -15.51
C GLY A 126 13.46 3.44 -15.52
N SER A 127 12.55 3.66 -14.57
CA SER A 127 11.38 2.80 -14.34
C SER A 127 11.72 1.32 -14.12
N GLU A 128 12.90 1.03 -13.56
CA GLU A 128 13.35 -0.33 -13.18
C GLU A 128 12.44 -0.88 -12.08
N MET A 129 11.36 -1.57 -12.46
CA MET A 129 10.35 -2.10 -11.56
C MET A 129 10.94 -3.01 -10.50
N GLY A 130 11.91 -3.87 -10.85
CA GLY A 130 12.57 -4.74 -9.88
C GLY A 130 13.22 -3.93 -8.75
N LEU A 131 13.92 -2.84 -9.10
CA LEU A 131 14.53 -1.94 -8.12
C LEU A 131 13.47 -1.17 -7.32
N LEU A 132 12.46 -0.61 -7.98
CA LEU A 132 11.40 0.17 -7.34
C LEU A 132 10.60 -0.68 -6.35
N VAL A 133 10.24 -1.91 -6.73
CA VAL A 133 9.55 -2.87 -5.86
C VAL A 133 10.45 -3.28 -4.71
N LYS A 134 11.75 -3.54 -4.95
CA LYS A 134 12.71 -3.85 -3.86
C LYS A 134 12.80 -2.72 -2.85
N ILE A 135 13.00 -1.47 -3.31
CA ILE A 135 13.08 -0.28 -2.45
C ILE A 135 11.78 -0.08 -1.67
N ALA A 136 10.63 -0.15 -2.34
CA ALA A 136 9.32 0.00 -1.71
C ALA A 136 9.07 -1.06 -0.64
N THR A 137 9.49 -2.30 -0.90
CA THR A 137 9.35 -3.43 0.04
C THR A 137 10.21 -3.21 1.27
N ILE A 138 11.48 -2.82 1.11
CA ILE A 138 12.38 -2.50 2.21
C ILE A 138 11.81 -1.38 3.08
N LEU A 139 11.44 -0.25 2.46
CA LEU A 139 10.86 0.90 3.16
C LEU A 139 9.57 0.51 3.90
N SER A 140 8.70 -0.28 3.27
CA SER A 140 7.45 -0.74 3.89
C SER A 140 7.70 -1.61 5.11
N PHE A 141 8.64 -2.55 5.05
CA PHE A 141 8.95 -3.41 6.20
C PHE A 141 9.62 -2.66 7.35
N ILE A 142 10.52 -1.72 7.06
CA ILE A 142 11.16 -0.89 8.09
C ILE A 142 10.13 0.03 8.76
N THR A 143 9.20 0.60 7.99
CA THR A 143 8.23 1.57 8.52
C THR A 143 7.00 0.93 9.16
N ALA A 144 6.64 -0.30 8.80
CA ALA A 144 5.45 -0.98 9.33
C ALA A 144 5.45 -1.12 10.87
N PRO A 145 6.54 -1.54 11.56
CA PRO A 145 6.59 -1.56 13.02
C PRO A 145 6.36 -0.20 13.65
N PHE A 146 6.93 0.85 13.07
CA PHE A 146 6.79 2.23 13.55
C PHE A 146 5.32 2.68 13.51
N TYR A 147 4.65 2.48 12.37
CA TYR A 147 3.23 2.80 12.23
C TYR A 147 2.35 1.96 13.17
N ALA A 148 2.64 0.67 13.31
CA ALA A 148 1.89 -0.22 14.20
C ALA A 148 1.99 0.23 15.66
N ILE A 149 3.18 0.57 16.14
CA ILE A 149 3.42 1.05 17.51
C ILE A 149 2.69 2.38 17.75
N ILE A 150 2.86 3.35 16.86
CA ILE A 150 2.22 4.67 17.02
C ILE A 150 0.70 4.55 17.00
N ASN A 151 0.14 3.75 16.08
CA ASN A 151 -1.30 3.53 16.01
C ASN A 151 -1.82 2.89 17.30
N TYR A 152 -1.13 1.86 17.80
CA TYR A 152 -1.49 1.19 19.05
C TYR A 152 -1.46 2.14 20.26
N ILE A 153 -0.41 2.98 20.37
CA ILE A 153 -0.30 4.00 21.43
C ILE A 153 -1.43 5.03 21.31
N LEU A 154 -1.72 5.49 20.09
CA LEU A 154 -2.75 6.50 19.84
C LEU A 154 -4.14 5.98 20.23
N ILE A 155 -4.53 4.81 19.73
CA ILE A 155 -5.86 4.24 19.96
C ILE A 155 -6.07 3.81 21.43
N SER A 156 -4.99 3.42 22.12
CA SER A 156 -5.02 3.08 23.55
C SER A 156 -4.84 4.31 24.45
N GLY A 157 -4.48 5.45 23.87
CA GLY A 157 -4.05 6.64 24.57
C GLY A 157 -5.18 7.48 25.14
N ARG A 158 -4.79 8.57 25.80
CA ARG A 158 -5.73 9.51 26.43
C ARG A 158 -6.62 10.26 25.45
N PHE A 159 -6.19 10.40 24.19
CA PHE A 159 -6.91 11.14 23.15
C PHE A 159 -8.07 10.35 22.52
N THR A 160 -8.15 9.04 22.77
CA THR A 160 -9.27 8.19 22.32
C THR A 160 -10.26 7.95 23.47
N PRO A 161 -11.56 8.22 23.28
CA PRO A 161 -12.58 7.96 24.29
C PRO A 161 -12.59 6.49 24.71
N ARG A 162 -12.81 6.21 26.00
CA ARG A 162 -12.72 4.85 26.56
C ARG A 162 -13.61 3.84 25.86
N ALA A 163 -14.79 4.26 25.39
CA ALA A 163 -15.74 3.40 24.69
C ALA A 163 -15.21 2.88 23.33
N TRP A 164 -14.24 3.56 22.72
CA TRP A 164 -13.66 3.22 21.42
C TRP A 164 -12.24 2.64 21.52
N ARG A 165 -11.75 2.38 22.74
CA ARG A 165 -10.44 1.76 22.95
C ARG A 165 -10.49 0.26 22.65
N PRO A 166 -9.33 -0.36 22.29
CA PRO A 166 -9.28 -1.78 22.00
C PRO A 166 -9.75 -2.63 23.19
N ASN A 167 -10.40 -3.75 22.89
CA ASN A 167 -10.68 -4.77 23.90
C ASN A 167 -9.41 -5.60 24.18
N LYS A 168 -9.47 -6.49 25.19
CA LYS A 168 -8.32 -7.33 25.57
C LYS A 168 -7.79 -8.19 24.42
N TYR A 169 -8.66 -8.71 23.56
CA TYR A 169 -8.26 -9.53 22.41
C TYR A 169 -7.48 -8.70 21.38
N LEU A 170 -7.97 -7.50 21.05
CA LEU A 170 -7.29 -6.59 20.12
C LEU A 170 -5.95 -6.12 20.69
N HIS A 171 -5.84 -5.90 22.00
CA HIS A 171 -4.55 -5.63 22.61
C HIS A 171 -3.54 -6.76 22.36
N ILE A 172 -3.92 -8.00 22.66
CA ILE A 172 -3.04 -9.17 22.44
C ILE A 172 -2.68 -9.29 20.96
N LEU A 173 -3.65 -9.15 20.06
CA LEU A 173 -3.43 -9.21 18.61
C LEU A 173 -2.46 -8.11 18.14
N SER A 174 -2.62 -6.87 18.64
CA SER A 174 -1.72 -5.77 18.32
C SER A 174 -0.29 -6.03 18.81
N TRP A 175 -0.11 -6.53 20.03
CA TRP A 175 1.22 -6.86 20.55
C TRP A 175 1.90 -7.98 19.77
N LEU A 176 1.18 -9.06 19.45
CA LEU A 176 1.68 -10.14 18.61
C LEU A 176 2.02 -9.64 17.21
N GLY A 177 1.17 -8.79 16.63
CA GLY A 177 1.41 -8.18 15.32
C GLY A 177 2.65 -7.27 15.31
N ILE A 178 2.83 -6.43 16.34
CA ILE A 178 4.01 -5.58 16.48
C ILE A 178 5.28 -6.43 16.62
N LEU A 179 5.25 -7.46 17.47
CA LEU A 179 6.38 -8.37 17.65
C LEU A 179 6.73 -9.09 16.35
N PHE A 180 5.70 -9.57 15.63
CA PHE A 180 5.86 -10.19 14.32
C PHE A 180 6.48 -9.23 13.31
N LEU A 181 5.97 -8.00 13.18
CA LEU A 181 6.49 -7.00 12.25
C LEU A 181 7.94 -6.62 12.57
N LEU A 182 8.29 -6.48 13.86
CA LEU A 182 9.67 -6.22 14.29
C LEU A 182 10.59 -7.38 13.92
N GLY A 183 10.22 -8.61 14.29
CA GLY A 183 11.01 -9.81 13.99
C GLY A 183 11.18 -10.02 12.49
N PHE A 184 10.09 -9.86 11.73
CA PHE A 184 10.09 -9.99 10.27
C PHE A 184 10.93 -8.91 9.60
N SER A 185 10.83 -7.64 10.05
CA SER A 185 11.67 -6.56 9.52
C SER A 185 13.15 -6.80 9.79
N LEU A 186 13.53 -7.27 10.99
CA LEU A 186 14.93 -7.59 11.32
C LEU A 186 15.43 -8.76 10.47
N TRP A 187 14.66 -9.85 10.40
CA TRP A 187 14.99 -11.00 9.58
C TRP A 187 15.18 -10.61 8.11
N TYR A 188 14.25 -9.85 7.54
CA TYR A 188 14.33 -9.43 6.14
C TYR A 188 15.57 -8.57 5.86
N LEU A 189 15.93 -7.66 6.77
CA LEU A 189 17.16 -6.86 6.64
C LEU A 189 18.43 -7.72 6.68
N THR A 190 18.45 -8.84 7.41
CA THR A 190 19.60 -9.76 7.41
C THR A 190 19.72 -10.59 6.13
N THR A 191 18.63 -10.73 5.37
CA THR A 191 18.60 -11.49 4.10
C THR A 191 18.87 -10.63 2.86
N LEU A 192 18.96 -9.31 3.02
CA LEU A 192 19.05 -8.34 1.93
C LEU A 192 20.43 -8.29 1.26
#